data_AF-A0A2S8FWY8-F1
#
_entry.id   AF-A0A2S8FWY8-F1
#
_cell.length_a   1.000
_cell.length_b   1.000
_cell.length_c   1.000
_cell.angle_alpha   90.00
_cell.angle_beta   90.00
_cell.angle_gamma   90.00
#
_symmetry.space_group_name_H-M   'P 1'
#
loop_
_entity.id
_entity.type
_entity.pdbx_description
1 polymer ?
#
loop_
_entity_poly.entity_id
_entity_poly.type
_entity_poly.pdbx_seq_one_letter_code
_entity_poly.pdbx_strand_id
1 'polypeptide(L)'
;MPHDSEPTDEEEGPIEAAPDKPASPWARLCRKGLWVVVVLLAFGLVWLGWGVYRGNVEAKLISQIEQAGGHVLFDYQVRITTDPLNFQPKLLTVSSPPWLDRAMGVPVLSRVVCVEAGFQGFSHELLANLNQLPQLQKLDLRNTQLSNPSFVPLAKLPLLRELSFRWTFITPQQLQTLAHSQTIAALHFEKSGLTDESLRELKRFSRLSKLTLTGPTVTGPALASLADCEQLQVIELRDISDMTNEDLQPLVKLTHLKTLILKGCRIDPLAYPILAQIPSLENLTILDANYNTSFAPVRKPIHSLEDLRKQYEAETNAVQQE
;
A
#
# COMPACT_ATOMS: atom_id res chain seq x y z
N MET A 1 0.50 -29.42 115.32
CA MET A 1 -0.53 -28.52 114.76
C MET A 1 0.15 -27.21 114.35
N PRO A 2 -0.33 -26.56 113.30
CA PRO A 2 0.43 -26.05 112.15
C PRO A 2 0.87 -24.58 112.30
N HIS A 3 1.73 -24.09 111.41
CA HIS A 3 1.35 -23.04 110.45
C HIS A 3 2.43 -22.84 109.37
N ASP A 4 1.99 -23.09 108.14
CA ASP A 4 2.73 -23.03 106.89
C ASP A 4 3.00 -21.60 106.41
N SER A 5 4.06 -21.49 105.62
CA SER A 5 4.54 -20.33 104.88
C SER A 5 4.25 -20.48 103.37
N GLU A 6 3.84 -19.37 102.72
CA GLU A 6 3.64 -19.03 101.28
C GLU A 6 2.21 -18.55 100.95
N PRO A 7 1.89 -17.88 99.79
CA PRO A 7 2.72 -17.51 98.63
C PRO A 7 2.52 -16.07 98.07
N THR A 8 3.15 -15.89 96.90
CA THR A 8 3.29 -14.84 95.88
C THR A 8 2.01 -14.35 95.17
N ASP A 9 2.08 -13.16 94.53
CA ASP A 9 2.01 -12.98 93.05
C ASP A 9 1.74 -11.51 92.68
N GLU A 10 2.61 -10.98 91.79
CA GLU A 10 2.51 -9.69 91.11
C GLU A 10 1.74 -9.81 89.77
N GLU A 11 1.08 -8.70 89.41
CA GLU A 11 0.72 -8.21 88.06
C GLU A 11 -0.24 -9.01 87.14
N GLU A 12 -1.32 -8.34 86.69
CA GLU A 12 -1.41 -7.82 85.30
C GLU A 12 -2.72 -7.00 85.12
N GLY A 13 -2.57 -5.71 84.83
CA GLY A 13 -3.65 -4.84 84.35
C GLY A 13 -3.87 -4.97 82.84
N PRO A 14 -5.02 -4.54 82.30
CA PRO A 14 -5.40 -4.78 80.91
C PRO A 14 -4.48 -4.08 79.92
N ILE A 15 -3.97 -4.83 78.93
CA ILE A 15 -3.12 -4.33 77.84
C ILE A 15 -3.94 -3.38 76.95
N GLU A 16 -3.77 -2.08 77.15
CA GLU A 16 -4.32 -1.04 76.27
C GLU A 16 -3.52 -1.03 74.95
N ALA A 17 -4.17 -1.42 73.85
CA ALA A 17 -3.53 -1.43 72.53
C ALA A 17 -3.14 -0.01 72.11
N ALA A 18 -1.85 0.20 71.84
CA ALA A 18 -1.30 1.50 71.44
C ALA A 18 -1.99 2.05 70.18
N PRO A 19 -2.22 3.38 70.07
CA PRO A 19 -2.85 3.96 68.90
C PRO A 19 -1.93 3.90 67.67
N ASP A 20 -2.44 3.34 66.57
CA ASP A 20 -1.75 3.29 65.28
C ASP A 20 -1.31 4.69 64.83
N LYS A 21 0.01 4.91 64.71
CA LYS A 21 0.57 6.18 64.24
C LYS A 21 0.08 6.46 62.80
N PRO A 22 -0.49 7.65 62.50
CA PRO A 22 -0.98 7.95 61.17
C PRO A 22 0.18 8.03 60.17
N ALA A 23 0.10 7.26 59.10
CA ALA A 23 1.15 7.19 58.09
C ALA A 23 1.48 8.58 57.51
N SER A 24 2.79 8.91 57.48
CA SER A 24 3.27 10.23 57.08
C SER A 24 2.79 10.61 55.66
N PRO A 25 2.51 11.90 55.39
CA PRO A 25 2.08 12.36 54.06
C PRO A 25 3.09 11.97 52.97
N TRP A 26 4.38 11.97 53.31
CA TRP A 26 5.48 11.56 52.44
C TRP A 26 5.42 10.07 52.09
N ALA A 27 5.13 9.19 53.06
CA ALA A 27 4.95 7.76 52.80
C ALA A 27 3.71 7.47 51.93
N ARG A 28 2.66 8.31 51.98
CA ARG A 28 1.51 8.23 51.07
C ARG A 28 1.87 8.69 49.66
N LEU A 29 2.67 9.75 49.53
CA LEU A 29 3.15 10.24 48.24
C LEU A 29 4.10 9.24 47.56
N CYS A 30 5.03 8.63 48.30
CA CYS A 30 5.90 7.57 47.80
C CYS A 30 5.13 6.32 47.39
N ARG A 31 4.11 5.91 48.16
CA ARG A 31 3.25 4.78 47.77
C ARG A 31 2.46 5.10 46.50
N LYS A 32 1.92 6.31 46.35
CA LYS A 32 1.24 6.73 45.12
C LYS A 32 2.21 6.77 43.93
N GLY A 33 3.42 7.28 44.11
CA GLY A 33 4.47 7.25 43.08
C GLY A 33 4.86 5.83 42.68
N LEU A 34 5.03 4.93 43.66
CA LEU A 34 5.32 3.52 43.42
C LEU A 34 4.18 2.83 42.65
N TRP A 35 2.92 3.08 43.04
CA TRP A 35 1.75 2.58 42.30
C TRP A 35 1.72 3.04 40.85
N VAL A 36 2.05 4.31 40.59
CA VAL A 36 2.16 4.83 39.21
C VAL A 36 3.24 4.08 38.43
N VAL A 37 4.41 3.85 39.02
CA VAL A 37 5.50 3.08 38.38
C VAL A 37 5.06 1.64 38.09
N VAL A 38 4.43 0.96 39.05
CA VAL A 38 3.93 -0.41 38.87
C VAL A 38 2.90 -0.48 37.75
N VAL A 39 1.97 0.48 37.71
CA VAL A 39 0.96 0.56 36.65
C VAL A 39 1.62 0.80 35.29
N LEU A 40 2.58 1.72 35.18
CA LEU A 40 3.32 1.97 33.94
C LEU A 40 4.11 0.73 33.48
N LEU A 41 4.74 0.00 34.41
CA LEU A 41 5.43 -1.25 34.10
C LEU A 41 4.45 -2.33 33.62
N ALA A 42 3.29 -2.46 34.27
CA ALA A 42 2.25 -3.39 33.86
C ALA A 42 1.75 -3.07 32.44
N PHE A 43 1.48 -1.81 32.12
CA PHE A 43 1.14 -1.38 30.76
C PHE A 43 2.26 -1.71 29.76
N GLY A 44 3.53 -1.47 30.12
CA GLY A 44 4.68 -1.82 29.29
C GLY A 44 4.79 -3.33 29.02
N LEU A 45 4.57 -4.17 30.03
CA LEU A 45 4.60 -5.62 29.88
C LEU A 45 3.43 -6.15 29.05
N VAL A 46 2.22 -5.61 29.23
CA VAL A 46 1.05 -5.95 28.41
C VAL A 46 1.30 -5.56 26.95
N TRP A 47 1.82 -4.35 26.71
CA TRP A 47 2.15 -3.89 25.37
C TRP A 47 3.24 -4.76 24.71
N LEU A 48 4.28 -5.13 25.47
CA LEU A 48 5.33 -6.01 24.98
C LEU A 48 4.80 -7.41 24.68
N GLY A 49 4.01 -7.99 25.59
CA GLY A 49 3.38 -9.30 25.41
C GLY A 49 2.47 -9.33 24.17
N TRP A 50 1.67 -8.28 23.97
CA TRP A 50 0.87 -8.12 22.76
C TRP A 50 1.74 -7.99 21.50
N GLY A 51 2.80 -7.18 21.56
CA GLY A 51 3.73 -6.98 20.45
C GLY A 51 4.45 -8.27 20.04
N VAL A 52 4.86 -9.08 21.00
CA VAL A 52 5.48 -10.40 20.77
C VAL A 52 4.46 -11.41 20.23
N TYR A 53 3.24 -11.44 20.80
CA TYR A 53 2.17 -12.28 20.28
C TYR A 53 1.88 -11.98 18.80
N ARG A 54 1.66 -10.71 18.47
CA ARG A 54 1.45 -10.26 17.09
C ARG A 54 2.66 -10.59 16.22
N GLY A 55 3.87 -10.29 16.70
CA GLY A 55 5.11 -10.57 15.99
C GLY A 55 5.27 -12.05 15.62
N ASN A 56 4.86 -12.97 16.50
CA ASN A 56 4.86 -14.41 16.21
C ASN A 56 3.82 -14.79 15.15
N VAL A 57 2.62 -14.21 15.19
CA VAL A 57 1.58 -14.43 14.17
C VAL A 57 2.07 -13.94 12.81
N GLU A 58 2.59 -12.72 12.72
CA GLU A 58 3.17 -12.17 11.49
C GLU A 58 4.37 -12.99 11.02
N ALA A 59 5.29 -13.41 11.91
CA ALA A 59 6.47 -14.20 11.55
C ALA A 59 6.11 -15.54 10.89
N LYS A 60 5.03 -16.19 11.32
CA LYS A 60 4.54 -17.42 10.68
C LYS A 60 4.10 -17.16 9.23
N LEU A 61 3.37 -16.07 9.01
CA LEU A 61 2.91 -15.69 7.67
C LEU A 61 4.08 -15.22 6.79
N ILE A 62 5.03 -14.45 7.34
CA ILE A 62 6.24 -14.02 6.64
C ILE A 62 7.04 -15.24 6.19
N SER A 63 7.24 -16.24 7.06
CA SER A 63 7.93 -17.46 6.68
C SER A 63 7.21 -18.22 5.55
N GLN A 64 5.87 -18.25 5.53
CA GLN A 64 5.11 -18.84 4.43
C GLN A 64 5.29 -18.06 3.11
N ILE A 65 5.32 -16.73 3.17
CA ILE A 65 5.59 -15.86 2.01
C ILE A 65 6.99 -16.14 1.46
N GLU A 66 8.00 -16.20 2.33
CA GLU A 66 9.39 -16.46 1.94
C GLU A 66 9.59 -17.88 1.39
N GLN A 67 8.92 -18.87 1.97
CA GLN A 67 8.91 -20.26 1.45
C GLN A 67 8.26 -20.36 0.07
N ALA A 68 7.28 -19.51 -0.24
CA ALA A 68 6.71 -19.37 -1.58
C ALA A 68 7.62 -18.56 -2.54
N GLY A 69 8.82 -18.16 -2.09
CA GLY A 69 9.77 -17.35 -2.84
C GLY A 69 9.39 -15.86 -2.91
N GLY A 70 8.41 -15.43 -2.12
CA GLY A 70 8.03 -14.03 -1.99
C GLY A 70 8.95 -13.26 -1.05
N HIS A 71 8.85 -11.94 -1.10
CA HIS A 71 9.64 -11.04 -0.29
C HIS A 71 8.73 -10.10 0.49
N VAL A 72 9.19 -9.74 1.69
CA VAL A 72 8.47 -8.82 2.58
C VAL A 72 9.36 -7.64 2.88
N LEU A 73 8.80 -6.44 2.84
CA LEU A 73 9.47 -5.20 3.18
C LEU A 73 8.80 -4.53 4.36
N PHE A 74 9.63 -4.12 5.32
CA PHE A 74 9.19 -3.45 6.53
C PHE A 74 9.25 -1.93 6.40
N ASP A 75 8.49 -1.24 7.26
CA ASP A 75 8.44 0.22 7.39
C ASP A 75 9.81 0.89 7.60
N TYR A 76 10.77 0.23 8.26
CA TYR A 76 12.12 0.76 8.42
C TYR A 76 12.99 0.62 7.17
N GLN A 77 12.63 -0.25 6.22
CA GLN A 77 13.40 -0.49 4.98
C GLN A 77 12.91 0.38 3.83
N VAL A 78 11.61 0.67 3.80
CA VAL A 78 10.98 1.42 2.72
C VAL A 78 10.08 2.50 3.27
N ARG A 79 10.21 3.70 2.71
CA ARG A 79 9.22 4.74 2.91
C ARG A 79 8.20 4.68 1.77
N ILE A 80 6.98 4.30 2.10
CA ILE A 80 5.84 4.42 1.18
C ILE A 80 5.25 5.81 1.36
N THR A 81 5.19 6.57 0.27
CA THR A 81 4.60 7.90 0.28
C THR A 81 3.10 7.77 0.47
N THR A 82 2.43 8.74 1.09
CA THR A 82 0.97 8.74 1.14
C THR A 82 0.34 9.27 -0.15
N ASP A 83 1.16 9.74 -1.09
CA ASP A 83 0.76 10.35 -2.34
C ASP A 83 0.40 9.26 -3.36
N PRO A 84 -0.88 9.20 -3.81
CA PRO A 84 -1.34 8.23 -4.78
C PRO A 84 -0.57 8.19 -6.10
N LEU A 85 0.05 9.32 -6.45
CA LEU A 85 0.73 9.53 -7.74
C LEU A 85 2.18 9.05 -7.72
N ASN A 86 2.81 9.08 -6.55
CA ASN A 86 4.23 8.80 -6.35
C ASN A 86 4.47 7.65 -5.37
N PHE A 87 3.69 6.57 -5.50
CA PHE A 87 4.00 5.30 -4.84
C PHE A 87 5.21 4.62 -5.49
N GLN A 88 6.41 5.11 -5.19
CA GLN A 88 7.65 4.38 -5.40
C GLN A 88 8.22 4.09 -4.01
N PRO A 89 8.34 2.82 -3.58
CA PRO A 89 8.98 2.51 -2.31
C PRO A 89 10.43 2.98 -2.39
N LYS A 90 10.75 4.07 -1.69
CA LYS A 90 12.11 4.57 -1.61
C LYS A 90 12.84 3.77 -0.54
N LEU A 91 13.81 2.97 -0.98
CA LEU A 91 14.70 2.24 -0.07
C LEU A 91 15.41 3.24 0.85
N LEU A 92 15.36 2.94 2.15
CA LEU A 92 16.02 3.73 3.18
C LEU A 92 17.46 3.23 3.36
N THR A 93 18.35 4.15 3.72
CA THR A 93 19.77 3.85 3.96
C THR A 93 19.99 3.00 5.21
N VAL A 94 19.05 3.05 6.16
CA VAL A 94 19.03 2.20 7.35
C VAL A 94 18.14 1.00 7.05
N SER A 95 18.76 -0.16 6.85
CA SER A 95 18.04 -1.43 6.57
C SER A 95 18.13 -2.42 7.75
N SER A 96 18.62 -1.98 8.91
CA SER A 96 18.70 -2.83 10.10
C SER A 96 17.42 -2.76 10.92
N PRO A 97 16.88 -3.90 11.39
CA PRO A 97 15.70 -3.91 12.23
C PRO A 97 15.94 -3.19 13.57
N PRO A 98 14.89 -2.60 14.15
CA PRO A 98 14.92 -2.03 15.49
C PRO A 98 15.53 -2.99 16.52
N TRP A 99 16.18 -2.43 17.55
CA TRP A 99 16.89 -3.24 18.55
C TRP A 99 16.00 -4.27 19.24
N LEU A 100 14.73 -3.94 19.50
CA LEU A 100 13.80 -4.84 20.18
C LEU A 100 13.42 -6.04 19.31
N ASP A 101 13.30 -5.83 18.01
CA ASP A 101 13.00 -6.93 17.06
C ASP A 101 14.18 -7.90 16.98
N ARG A 102 15.41 -7.37 17.00
CA ARG A 102 16.63 -8.18 17.09
C ARG A 102 16.72 -8.94 18.41
N ALA A 103 16.37 -8.30 19.52
CA ALA A 103 16.42 -8.92 20.84
C ALA A 103 15.38 -10.04 21.01
N MET A 104 14.17 -9.85 20.44
CA MET A 104 13.07 -10.81 20.57
C MET A 104 13.01 -11.84 19.45
N GLY A 105 13.73 -11.64 18.33
CA GLY A 105 13.70 -12.52 17.16
C GLY A 105 12.41 -12.46 16.34
N VAL A 106 11.52 -11.49 16.62
CA VAL A 106 10.23 -11.31 15.95
C VAL A 106 9.94 -9.81 15.74
N PRO A 107 9.12 -9.43 14.73
CA PRO A 107 8.80 -8.03 14.47
C PRO A 107 7.83 -7.47 15.53
N VAL A 108 8.37 -6.98 16.65
CA VAL A 108 7.60 -6.34 17.73
C VAL A 108 7.27 -4.89 17.35
N LEU A 109 8.26 -4.16 16.87
CA LEU A 109 8.18 -2.75 16.49
C LEU A 109 7.89 -2.60 14.99
N SER A 110 8.59 -3.37 14.15
CA SER A 110 8.47 -3.26 12.70
C SER A 110 7.10 -3.69 12.20
N ARG A 111 6.69 -3.12 11.07
CA ARG A 111 5.43 -3.47 10.39
C ARG A 111 5.72 -3.88 8.97
N VAL A 112 5.06 -4.95 8.53
CA VAL A 112 5.04 -5.32 7.11
C VAL A 112 4.22 -4.30 6.35
N VAL A 113 4.84 -3.67 5.34
CA VAL A 113 4.20 -2.63 4.53
C VAL A 113 4.08 -3.04 3.07
N CYS A 114 5.03 -3.82 2.56
CA CYS A 114 4.97 -4.34 1.20
C CYS A 114 5.25 -5.85 1.17
N VAL A 115 4.47 -6.56 0.37
CA VAL A 115 4.63 -7.99 0.09
C VAL A 115 4.72 -8.16 -1.42
N GLU A 116 5.75 -8.86 -1.87
CA GLU A 116 5.96 -9.19 -3.27
C GLU A 116 5.91 -10.70 -3.46
N ALA A 117 5.03 -11.19 -4.34
CA ALA A 117 4.98 -12.61 -4.66
C ALA A 117 6.21 -13.06 -5.45
N GLY A 118 6.66 -14.27 -5.12
CA GLY A 118 7.73 -14.95 -5.82
C GLY A 118 7.29 -15.52 -7.17
N PHE A 119 8.21 -16.22 -7.84
CA PHE A 119 7.91 -16.90 -9.11
C PHE A 119 6.84 -17.98 -8.99
N GLN A 120 6.65 -18.58 -7.82
CA GLN A 120 5.63 -19.63 -7.62
C GLN A 120 4.24 -19.06 -7.28
N GLY A 121 4.15 -17.73 -7.08
CA GLY A 121 2.92 -17.07 -6.62
C GLY A 121 2.53 -17.45 -5.19
N PHE A 122 1.35 -17.00 -4.77
CA PHE A 122 0.78 -17.32 -3.45
C PHE A 122 -0.31 -18.39 -3.51
N SER A 123 -0.42 -19.17 -2.43
CA SER A 123 -1.55 -20.09 -2.25
C SER A 123 -2.80 -19.35 -1.79
N HIS A 124 -3.97 -19.94 -2.03
CA HIS A 124 -5.24 -19.37 -1.56
C HIS A 124 -5.30 -19.20 -0.03
N GLU A 125 -4.70 -20.13 0.72
CA GLU A 125 -4.62 -20.06 2.18
C GLU A 125 -3.77 -18.88 2.66
N LEU A 126 -2.65 -18.60 1.98
CA LEU A 126 -1.81 -17.45 2.29
C LEU A 126 -2.59 -16.15 2.04
N LEU A 127 -3.27 -16.04 0.90
CA LEU A 127 -4.09 -14.86 0.57
C LEU A 127 -5.22 -14.62 1.58
N ALA A 128 -5.86 -15.69 2.07
CA ALA A 128 -6.91 -15.59 3.07
C ALA A 128 -6.41 -15.03 4.42
N ASN A 129 -5.13 -15.24 4.73
CA ASN A 129 -4.50 -14.82 5.98
C ASN A 129 -3.78 -13.46 5.89
N LEU A 130 -3.81 -12.77 4.74
CA LEU A 130 -3.18 -11.45 4.60
C LEU A 130 -3.77 -10.37 5.52
N ASN A 131 -4.98 -10.58 6.06
CA ASN A 131 -5.57 -9.73 7.09
C ASN A 131 -4.75 -9.66 8.39
N GLN A 132 -3.83 -10.61 8.60
CA GLN A 132 -2.86 -10.59 9.71
C GLN A 132 -1.76 -9.54 9.52
N LEU A 133 -1.70 -8.88 8.35
CA LEU A 133 -0.79 -7.78 8.03
C LEU A 133 -1.58 -6.45 7.95
N PRO A 134 -2.03 -5.88 9.08
CA PRO A 134 -2.95 -4.74 9.09
C PRO A 134 -2.32 -3.43 8.55
N GLN A 135 -1.00 -3.40 8.39
CA GLN A 135 -0.25 -2.25 7.86
C GLN A 135 0.20 -2.46 6.40
N LEU A 136 -0.26 -3.53 5.75
CA LEU A 136 0.05 -3.80 4.35
C LEU A 136 -0.52 -2.68 3.45
N GLN A 137 0.37 -2.04 2.68
CA GLN A 137 0.02 -0.95 1.77
C GLN A 137 0.23 -1.32 0.30
N LYS A 138 1.18 -2.21 0.01
CA LYS A 138 1.48 -2.67 -1.35
C LYS A 138 1.55 -4.20 -1.41
N LEU A 139 0.89 -4.76 -2.42
CA LEU A 139 0.89 -6.20 -2.66
C LEU A 139 1.12 -6.48 -4.16
N ASP A 140 2.17 -7.23 -4.49
CA ASP A 140 2.38 -7.82 -5.82
C ASP A 140 1.92 -9.28 -5.77
N LEU A 141 0.91 -9.61 -6.57
CA LEU A 141 0.34 -10.95 -6.73
C LEU A 141 0.85 -11.62 -8.00
N ARG A 142 2.15 -11.48 -8.28
CA ARG A 142 2.81 -12.11 -9.42
C ARG A 142 2.55 -13.61 -9.51
N ASN A 143 2.29 -14.09 -10.72
CA ASN A 143 2.14 -15.50 -11.08
C ASN A 143 1.28 -16.30 -10.08
N THR A 144 0.24 -15.66 -9.55
CA THR A 144 -0.56 -16.19 -8.45
C THR A 144 -1.89 -16.67 -9.00
N GLN A 145 -2.29 -17.89 -8.71
CA GLN A 145 -3.61 -18.36 -9.09
C GLN A 145 -4.66 -17.78 -8.12
N LEU A 146 -5.51 -16.90 -8.63
CA LEU A 146 -6.53 -16.23 -7.83
C LEU A 146 -7.90 -16.91 -7.98
N SER A 147 -8.61 -17.06 -6.86
CA SER A 147 -9.99 -17.53 -6.81
C SER A 147 -10.89 -16.44 -6.21
N ASN A 148 -12.19 -16.46 -6.51
CA ASN A 148 -13.13 -15.44 -6.03
C ASN A 148 -13.10 -15.24 -4.50
N PRO A 149 -12.99 -16.31 -3.67
CA PRO A 149 -12.90 -16.14 -2.22
C PRO A 149 -11.66 -15.35 -1.76
N SER A 150 -10.56 -15.37 -2.51
CA SER A 150 -9.33 -14.65 -2.16
C SER A 150 -9.49 -13.12 -2.25
N PHE A 151 -10.45 -12.60 -3.02
CA PHE A 151 -10.63 -11.15 -3.17
C PHE A 151 -11.41 -10.49 -2.03
N VAL A 152 -12.22 -11.25 -1.27
CA VAL A 152 -13.01 -10.70 -0.15
C VAL A 152 -12.12 -10.22 0.99
N PRO A 153 -11.09 -10.98 1.45
CA PRO A 153 -10.12 -10.47 2.41
C PRO A 153 -9.30 -9.30 1.88
N LEU A 154 -8.87 -9.35 0.62
CA LEU A 154 -8.07 -8.29 -0.01
C LEU A 154 -8.80 -6.94 -0.01
N ALA A 155 -10.09 -6.93 -0.35
CA ALA A 155 -10.92 -5.73 -0.34
C ALA A 155 -11.15 -5.14 1.07
N LYS A 156 -10.88 -5.92 2.12
CA LYS A 156 -11.04 -5.50 3.53
C LYS A 156 -9.74 -5.02 4.17
N LEU A 157 -8.62 -5.04 3.44
CA LEU A 157 -7.35 -4.59 3.99
C LEU A 157 -7.39 -3.07 4.24
N PRO A 158 -7.18 -2.63 5.49
CA PRO A 158 -7.53 -1.28 5.92
C PRO A 158 -6.60 -0.21 5.35
N LEU A 159 -5.41 -0.59 4.89
CA LEU A 159 -4.39 0.32 4.39
C LEU A 159 -3.83 -0.08 3.02
N LEU A 160 -4.38 -1.11 2.35
CA LEU A 160 -3.89 -1.55 1.04
C LEU A 160 -4.20 -0.48 -0.02
N ARG A 161 -3.16 0.07 -0.65
CA ARG A 161 -3.26 1.16 -1.62
C ARG A 161 -2.87 0.74 -3.03
N GLU A 162 -1.86 -0.11 -3.13
CA GLU A 162 -1.31 -0.56 -4.42
C GLU A 162 -1.43 -2.07 -4.55
N LEU A 163 -2.00 -2.51 -5.66
CA LEU A 163 -2.12 -3.91 -6.01
C LEU A 163 -1.60 -4.14 -7.42
N SER A 164 -0.65 -5.06 -7.55
CA SER A 164 -0.10 -5.47 -8.83
C SER A 164 -0.50 -6.89 -9.15
N PHE A 165 -0.91 -7.10 -10.40
CA PHE A 165 -1.27 -8.38 -10.97
C PHE A 165 -0.39 -8.62 -12.18
N ARG A 166 0.78 -9.20 -11.94
CA ARG A 166 1.74 -9.54 -12.98
C ARG A 166 1.64 -11.03 -13.32
N TRP A 167 1.38 -11.36 -14.57
CA TRP A 167 1.19 -12.75 -15.01
C TRP A 167 0.10 -13.48 -14.23
N THR A 168 -0.95 -12.76 -13.83
CA THR A 168 -2.03 -13.26 -12.98
C THR A 168 -3.37 -12.96 -13.62
N PHE A 169 -4.15 -14.00 -13.93
CA PHE A 169 -5.45 -13.86 -14.58
C PHE A 169 -6.51 -13.33 -13.64
N ILE A 170 -7.33 -12.36 -14.10
CA ILE A 170 -8.41 -11.76 -13.32
C ILE A 170 -9.68 -11.65 -14.14
N THR A 171 -10.83 -11.95 -13.54
CA THR A 171 -12.14 -11.80 -14.17
C THR A 171 -12.84 -10.50 -13.78
N PRO A 172 -13.85 -10.03 -14.56
CA PRO A 172 -14.66 -8.87 -14.19
C PRO A 172 -15.31 -9.00 -12.81
N GLN A 173 -15.81 -10.18 -12.43
CA GLN A 173 -16.46 -10.41 -11.13
C GLN A 173 -15.48 -10.28 -9.96
N GLN A 174 -14.21 -10.65 -10.18
CA GLN A 174 -13.15 -10.50 -9.18
C GLN A 174 -12.80 -9.03 -8.97
N LEU A 175 -12.68 -8.24 -10.05
CA LEU A 175 -12.49 -6.79 -9.96
C LEU A 175 -13.68 -6.10 -9.29
N GLN A 176 -14.91 -6.51 -9.59
CA GLN A 176 -16.10 -5.98 -8.94
C GLN A 176 -16.07 -6.24 -7.42
N THR A 177 -15.63 -7.43 -7.00
CA THR A 177 -15.46 -7.75 -5.58
C THR A 177 -14.39 -6.85 -4.96
N LEU A 178 -13.25 -6.71 -5.62
CA LEU A 178 -12.14 -5.87 -5.16
C LEU A 178 -12.49 -4.38 -5.08
N ALA A 179 -13.38 -3.89 -5.95
CA ALA A 179 -13.82 -2.50 -5.98
C ALA A 179 -14.54 -2.04 -4.70
N HIS A 180 -14.96 -2.96 -3.83
CA HIS A 180 -15.49 -2.62 -2.50
C HIS A 180 -14.40 -2.05 -1.56
N SER A 181 -13.12 -2.17 -1.92
CA SER A 181 -12.01 -1.61 -1.15
C SER A 181 -12.06 -0.09 -1.15
N GLN A 182 -12.05 0.51 0.05
CA GLN A 182 -12.09 1.97 0.23
C GLN A 182 -10.72 2.63 0.26
N THR A 183 -9.68 1.90 -0.17
CA THR A 183 -8.27 2.19 0.12
C THR A 183 -7.39 2.07 -1.11
N ILE A 184 -7.74 1.20 -2.05
CA ILE A 184 -6.97 0.96 -3.27
C ILE A 184 -7.01 2.21 -4.14
N ALA A 185 -5.81 2.71 -4.43
CA ALA A 185 -5.58 3.91 -5.21
C ALA A 185 -4.72 3.67 -6.45
N ALA A 186 -4.00 2.54 -6.52
CA ALA A 186 -3.15 2.17 -7.65
C ALA A 186 -3.37 0.71 -8.04
N LEU A 187 -3.62 0.47 -9.32
CA LEU A 187 -3.73 -0.86 -9.92
C LEU A 187 -2.75 -1.01 -11.06
N HIS A 188 -2.02 -2.13 -11.04
CA HIS A 188 -1.06 -2.47 -12.09
C HIS A 188 -1.41 -3.84 -12.67
N PHE A 189 -1.62 -3.87 -13.98
CA PHE A 189 -1.96 -5.08 -14.72
C PHE A 189 -0.89 -5.33 -15.76
N GLU A 190 -0.20 -6.46 -15.66
CA GLU A 190 0.82 -6.86 -16.62
C GLU A 190 0.55 -8.30 -17.05
N LYS A 191 0.17 -8.48 -18.33
CA LYS A 191 -0.19 -9.81 -18.87
C LYS A 191 -1.16 -10.56 -17.96
N SER A 192 -2.20 -9.88 -17.48
CA SER A 192 -3.18 -10.39 -16.51
C SER A 192 -4.47 -10.92 -17.14
N GLY A 193 -4.49 -11.11 -18.48
CA GLY A 193 -5.69 -11.55 -19.20
C GLY A 193 -6.88 -10.60 -19.07
N LEU A 194 -6.62 -9.32 -18.80
CA LEU A 194 -7.65 -8.33 -18.56
C LEU A 194 -8.42 -8.07 -19.86
N THR A 195 -9.75 -8.19 -19.80
CA THR A 195 -10.66 -7.99 -20.92
C THR A 195 -11.27 -6.59 -20.91
N ASP A 196 -11.88 -6.17 -22.03
CA ASP A 196 -12.61 -4.91 -22.12
C ASP A 196 -13.75 -4.80 -21.09
N GLU A 197 -14.41 -5.92 -20.76
CA GLU A 197 -15.40 -5.98 -19.69
C GLU A 197 -14.78 -5.72 -18.32
N SER A 198 -13.57 -6.23 -18.09
CA SER A 198 -12.83 -6.04 -16.83
C SER A 198 -12.47 -4.56 -16.62
N LEU A 199 -12.12 -3.82 -17.68
CA LEU A 199 -11.86 -2.38 -17.58
C LEU A 199 -13.08 -1.58 -17.16
N ARG A 200 -14.28 -1.95 -17.61
CA ARG A 200 -15.53 -1.26 -17.22
C ARG A 200 -15.82 -1.31 -15.73
N GLU A 201 -15.27 -2.29 -15.03
CA GLU A 201 -15.41 -2.43 -13.57
C GLU A 201 -14.51 -1.45 -12.80
N LEU A 202 -13.48 -0.86 -13.43
CA LEU A 202 -12.54 0.05 -12.77
C LEU A 202 -13.20 1.33 -12.24
N LYS A 203 -14.29 1.79 -12.87
CA LYS A 203 -15.04 2.98 -12.40
C LYS A 203 -15.68 2.80 -11.03
N ARG A 204 -15.79 1.57 -10.53
CA ARG A 204 -16.33 1.28 -9.19
C ARG A 204 -15.31 1.59 -8.08
N PHE A 205 -14.03 1.71 -8.41
CA PHE A 205 -13.00 2.03 -7.43
C PHE A 205 -13.01 3.53 -7.12
N SER A 206 -13.64 3.89 -6.00
CA SER A 206 -13.87 5.28 -5.58
C SER A 206 -12.61 6.11 -5.34
N ARG A 207 -11.44 5.47 -5.19
CA ARG A 207 -10.14 6.12 -4.93
C ARG A 207 -9.07 5.81 -5.96
N LEU A 208 -9.41 5.13 -7.06
CA LEU A 208 -8.43 4.77 -8.08
C LEU A 208 -7.88 6.02 -8.76
N SER A 209 -6.59 6.24 -8.59
CA SER A 209 -5.86 7.42 -9.07
C SER A 209 -4.76 7.07 -10.06
N LYS A 210 -4.25 5.84 -10.00
CA LYS A 210 -3.17 5.35 -10.85
C LYS A 210 -3.55 4.01 -11.47
N LEU A 211 -3.44 3.95 -12.79
CA LEU A 211 -3.66 2.73 -13.55
C LEU A 211 -2.46 2.47 -14.46
N THR A 212 -1.90 1.27 -14.38
CA THR A 212 -0.92 0.78 -15.36
C THR A 212 -1.48 -0.44 -16.06
N LEU A 213 -1.53 -0.40 -17.39
CA LEU A 213 -1.93 -1.50 -18.26
C LEU A 213 -0.73 -1.88 -19.15
N THR A 214 -0.33 -3.15 -19.14
CA THR A 214 0.75 -3.66 -19.98
C THR A 214 0.32 -4.94 -20.70
N GLY A 215 0.31 -4.89 -22.04
CA GLY A 215 0.10 -6.02 -22.94
C GLY A 215 -1.18 -5.94 -23.79
N PRO A 216 -1.37 -6.90 -24.71
CA PRO A 216 -2.33 -6.81 -25.82
C PRO A 216 -3.76 -7.26 -25.50
N THR A 217 -4.11 -7.48 -24.22
CA THR A 217 -5.40 -8.10 -23.88
C THR A 217 -6.56 -7.11 -23.83
N VAL A 218 -6.25 -5.83 -23.74
CA VAL A 218 -7.20 -4.71 -23.76
C VAL A 218 -7.17 -4.07 -25.14
N THR A 219 -8.34 -3.74 -25.68
CA THR A 219 -8.46 -3.03 -26.95
C THR A 219 -8.42 -1.51 -26.78
N GLY A 220 -7.99 -0.79 -27.82
CA GLY A 220 -8.09 0.68 -27.87
C GLY A 220 -9.48 1.21 -27.48
N PRO A 221 -10.58 0.73 -28.11
CA PRO A 221 -11.92 1.19 -27.78
C PRO A 221 -12.34 0.97 -26.32
N ALA A 222 -11.76 -0.02 -25.63
CA ALA A 222 -12.04 -0.26 -24.22
C ALA A 222 -11.56 0.87 -23.30
N LEU A 223 -10.62 1.69 -23.73
CA LEU A 223 -10.15 2.88 -23.00
C LEU A 223 -11.27 3.90 -22.80
N ALA A 224 -12.35 3.86 -23.59
CA ALA A 224 -13.53 4.67 -23.36
C ALA A 224 -14.13 4.47 -21.96
N SER A 225 -13.99 3.26 -21.39
CA SER A 225 -14.45 2.97 -20.03
C SER A 225 -13.62 3.65 -18.93
N LEU A 226 -12.37 4.04 -19.23
CA LEU A 226 -11.54 4.77 -18.27
C LEU A 226 -12.04 6.19 -18.06
N ALA A 227 -12.79 6.77 -19.00
CA ALA A 227 -13.36 8.11 -18.88
C ALA A 227 -14.36 8.23 -17.72
N ASP A 228 -14.94 7.11 -17.26
CA ASP A 228 -15.83 7.06 -16.08
C ASP A 228 -15.05 7.02 -14.75
N CYS A 229 -13.72 6.88 -14.79
CA CYS A 229 -12.87 6.80 -13.60
C CYS A 229 -12.38 8.20 -13.20
N GLU A 230 -13.30 9.05 -12.72
CA GLU A 230 -13.07 10.49 -12.50
C GLU A 230 -11.86 10.82 -11.61
N GLN A 231 -11.45 9.92 -10.72
CA GLN A 231 -10.33 10.13 -9.81
C GLN A 231 -8.96 9.78 -10.42
N LEU A 232 -8.90 9.29 -11.67
CA LEU A 232 -7.65 8.96 -12.34
C LEU A 232 -6.81 10.20 -12.58
N GLN A 233 -5.55 10.11 -12.16
CA GLN A 233 -4.55 11.15 -12.26
C GLN A 233 -3.30 10.66 -13.02
N VAL A 234 -3.04 9.35 -13.02
CA VAL A 234 -1.93 8.73 -13.75
C VAL A 234 -2.44 7.54 -14.55
N ILE A 235 -2.22 7.55 -15.85
CA ILE A 235 -2.46 6.41 -16.73
C ILE A 235 -1.13 6.07 -17.43
N GLU A 236 -0.67 4.83 -17.28
CA GLU A 236 0.41 4.25 -18.09
C GLU A 236 -0.16 3.11 -18.93
N LEU A 237 -0.15 3.29 -20.24
CA LEU A 237 -0.51 2.27 -21.22
C LEU A 237 0.76 1.77 -21.90
N ARG A 238 0.93 0.45 -21.94
CA ARG A 238 2.08 -0.19 -22.54
C ARG A 238 1.69 -1.34 -23.46
N ASP A 239 2.26 -1.35 -24.66
CA ASP A 239 2.15 -2.41 -25.66
C ASP A 239 0.68 -2.76 -26.01
N ILE A 240 -0.17 -1.74 -26.14
CA ILE A 240 -1.56 -1.87 -26.62
C ILE A 240 -1.55 -1.78 -28.15
N SER A 241 -1.59 -2.95 -28.80
CA SER A 241 -1.25 -3.10 -30.22
C SER A 241 -2.32 -2.64 -31.22
N ASP A 242 -3.57 -2.53 -30.80
CA ASP A 242 -4.73 -2.20 -31.65
C ASP A 242 -5.28 -0.78 -31.38
N MET A 243 -4.58 0.00 -30.54
CA MET A 243 -4.97 1.37 -30.21
C MET A 243 -4.72 2.33 -31.38
N THR A 244 -5.66 3.23 -31.61
CA THR A 244 -5.60 4.33 -32.57
C THR A 244 -5.59 5.69 -31.86
N ASN A 245 -5.36 6.78 -32.60
CA ASN A 245 -5.42 8.14 -32.05
C ASN A 245 -6.81 8.49 -31.50
N GLU A 246 -7.88 8.01 -32.14
CA GLU A 246 -9.27 8.30 -31.74
C GLU A 246 -9.65 7.65 -30.41
N ASP A 247 -9.02 6.51 -30.07
CA ASP A 247 -9.25 5.81 -28.81
C ASP A 247 -8.79 6.62 -27.58
N LEU A 248 -7.99 7.68 -27.78
CA LEU A 248 -7.59 8.61 -26.73
C LEU A 248 -8.64 9.70 -26.47
N GLN A 249 -9.58 9.93 -27.39
CA GLN A 249 -10.59 10.98 -27.28
C GLN A 249 -11.40 10.91 -25.98
N PRO A 250 -11.81 9.73 -25.47
CA PRO A 250 -12.52 9.64 -24.19
C PRO A 250 -11.72 10.15 -22.99
N LEU A 251 -10.38 10.08 -23.03
CA LEU A 251 -9.52 10.51 -21.92
C LEU A 251 -9.56 12.03 -21.69
N VAL A 252 -10.03 12.81 -22.67
CA VAL A 252 -10.30 14.25 -22.53
C VAL A 252 -11.28 14.56 -21.38
N LYS A 253 -12.17 13.62 -21.04
CA LYS A 253 -13.12 13.77 -19.93
C LYS A 253 -12.46 13.67 -18.55
N LEU A 254 -11.24 13.15 -18.46
CA LEU A 254 -10.54 12.97 -17.18
C LEU A 254 -9.94 14.29 -16.71
N THR A 255 -10.75 15.08 -16.01
CA THR A 255 -10.40 16.41 -15.51
C THR A 255 -9.32 16.41 -14.45
N HIS A 256 -8.96 15.26 -13.89
CA HIS A 256 -7.89 15.11 -12.91
C HIS A 256 -6.63 14.42 -13.47
N LEU A 257 -6.63 14.03 -14.75
CA LEU A 257 -5.50 13.32 -15.37
C LEU A 257 -4.29 14.25 -15.52
N LYS A 258 -3.23 13.99 -14.73
CA LYS A 258 -1.99 14.76 -14.71
C LYS A 258 -0.87 14.12 -15.50
N THR A 259 -0.82 12.79 -15.52
CA THR A 259 0.27 12.05 -16.17
C THR A 259 -0.30 11.00 -17.11
N LEU A 260 0.09 11.09 -18.38
CA LEU A 260 -0.21 10.09 -19.40
C LEU A 260 1.09 9.55 -19.98
N ILE A 261 1.29 8.25 -19.86
CA ILE A 261 2.46 7.56 -20.39
C ILE A 261 1.96 6.51 -21.40
N LEU A 262 2.41 6.63 -22.64
CA LEU A 262 2.08 5.74 -23.74
C LEU A 262 3.38 5.11 -24.24
N LYS A 263 3.54 3.80 -24.09
CA LYS A 263 4.77 3.07 -24.45
C LYS A 263 4.44 1.92 -25.38
N GLY A 264 4.98 1.89 -26.58
CA GLY A 264 4.63 0.84 -27.54
C GLY A 264 3.15 0.83 -27.95
N CYS A 265 2.49 1.98 -27.85
CA CYS A 265 1.16 2.20 -28.37
C CYS A 265 1.28 2.76 -29.79
N ARG A 266 0.44 2.29 -30.73
CA ARG A 266 0.48 2.73 -32.13
C ARG A 266 -0.21 4.08 -32.31
N ILE A 267 0.40 5.13 -31.75
CA ILE A 267 -0.06 6.51 -31.88
C ILE A 267 0.96 7.36 -32.61
N ASP A 268 0.48 8.36 -33.33
CA ASP A 268 1.29 9.27 -34.13
C ASP A 268 1.00 10.75 -33.77
N PRO A 269 1.68 11.72 -34.40
CA PRO A 269 1.45 13.14 -34.10
C PRO A 269 0.02 13.65 -34.30
N LEU A 270 -0.84 12.94 -35.04
CA LEU A 270 -2.25 13.31 -35.19
C LEU A 270 -3.06 13.10 -33.89
N ALA A 271 -2.51 12.37 -32.90
CA ALA A 271 -3.09 12.32 -31.55
C ALA A 271 -2.87 13.59 -30.72
N TYR A 272 -1.89 14.43 -31.07
CA TYR A 272 -1.50 15.57 -30.22
C TYR A 272 -2.61 16.59 -30.00
N PRO A 273 -3.44 16.95 -31.02
CA PRO A 273 -4.60 17.82 -30.80
C PRO A 273 -5.64 17.24 -29.84
N ILE A 274 -5.78 15.91 -29.76
CA ILE A 274 -6.67 15.24 -28.82
C ILE A 274 -6.07 15.33 -27.41
N LEU A 275 -4.79 14.99 -27.27
CA LEU A 275 -4.08 15.02 -25.99
C LEU A 275 -4.02 16.42 -25.38
N ALA A 276 -3.89 17.46 -26.23
CA ALA A 276 -3.90 18.86 -25.80
C ALA A 276 -5.26 19.32 -25.22
N GLN A 277 -6.35 18.59 -25.47
CA GLN A 277 -7.66 18.89 -24.87
C GLN A 277 -7.80 18.36 -23.44
N ILE A 278 -6.88 17.52 -22.96
CA ILE A 278 -6.92 17.01 -21.59
C ILE A 278 -6.56 18.18 -20.64
N PRO A 279 -7.49 18.67 -19.81
CA PRO A 279 -7.38 20.00 -19.21
C PRO A 279 -6.30 20.10 -18.11
N SER A 280 -5.96 18.97 -17.48
CA SER A 280 -5.06 18.93 -16.33
C SER A 280 -3.75 18.19 -16.61
N LEU A 281 -3.45 17.89 -17.87
CA LEU A 281 -2.28 17.10 -18.24
C LEU A 281 -1.01 17.91 -18.02
N GLU A 282 -0.15 17.45 -17.11
CA GLU A 282 1.12 18.07 -16.77
C GLU A 282 2.29 17.33 -17.41
N ASN A 283 2.22 16.00 -17.45
CA ASN A 283 3.29 15.12 -17.89
C ASN A 283 2.79 14.16 -18.98
N LEU A 284 3.32 14.32 -20.19
CA LEU A 284 3.07 13.41 -21.31
C LEU A 284 4.38 12.71 -21.68
N THR A 285 4.36 11.39 -21.77
CA THR A 285 5.47 10.60 -22.29
C THR A 285 4.95 9.66 -23.37
N ILE A 286 5.49 9.78 -24.57
CA ILE A 286 5.20 8.88 -25.69
C ILE A 286 6.52 8.23 -26.09
N LEU A 287 6.61 6.91 -25.91
CA LEU A 287 7.73 6.11 -26.37
C LEU A 287 7.22 5.11 -27.39
N ASP A 288 7.68 5.21 -28.63
CA ASP A 288 7.34 4.23 -29.64
C ASP A 288 8.13 2.94 -29.39
N ALA A 289 7.47 1.78 -29.45
CA ALA A 289 8.10 0.46 -29.38
C ALA A 289 8.12 -0.21 -30.75
N ASN A 290 8.28 0.56 -31.82
CA ASN A 290 8.55 0.00 -33.12
C ASN A 290 10.03 -0.41 -33.24
N TYR A 291 10.34 -1.63 -32.80
CA TYR A 291 11.63 -2.28 -33.09
C TYR A 291 11.76 -2.72 -34.57
N ASN A 292 10.82 -2.40 -35.46
CA ASN A 292 10.89 -2.87 -36.85
C ASN A 292 10.24 -1.98 -37.91
N THR A 293 10.12 -0.68 -37.68
CA THR A 293 9.88 0.28 -38.76
C THR A 293 11.00 1.30 -38.74
N SER A 294 11.65 1.46 -39.91
CA SER A 294 12.73 2.41 -40.12
C SER A 294 12.21 3.84 -39.93
N PHE A 295 12.23 4.33 -38.70
CA PHE A 295 12.03 5.73 -38.39
C PHE A 295 13.40 6.38 -38.15
N ALA A 296 13.72 7.38 -38.99
CA ALA A 296 14.85 8.25 -38.73
C ALA A 296 14.63 8.95 -37.37
N PRO A 297 15.62 8.94 -36.46
CA PRO A 297 15.46 9.52 -35.14
C PRO A 297 15.49 11.05 -35.25
N VAL A 298 14.40 11.72 -34.89
CA VAL A 298 14.38 13.18 -34.68
C VAL A 298 13.79 13.43 -33.29
N ARG A 299 14.65 13.46 -32.27
CA ARG A 299 15.31 14.61 -31.62
C ARG A 299 14.51 15.23 -30.47
N LYS A 300 15.07 15.00 -29.27
CA LYS A 300 14.91 15.61 -27.93
C LYS A 300 13.52 15.53 -27.25
N PRO A 301 13.48 15.13 -25.96
CA PRO A 301 12.25 15.07 -25.18
C PRO A 301 11.66 16.47 -24.95
N ILE A 302 10.37 16.60 -25.23
CA ILE A 302 9.59 17.82 -25.03
C ILE A 302 9.10 17.81 -23.58
N HIS A 303 9.54 18.79 -22.78
CA HIS A 303 9.31 18.82 -21.33
C HIS A 303 8.16 19.74 -20.90
N SER A 304 7.42 20.35 -21.83
CA SER A 304 6.21 21.12 -21.49
C SER A 304 5.22 21.25 -22.65
N LEU A 305 3.92 21.36 -22.34
CA LEU A 305 2.85 21.65 -23.30
C LEU A 305 3.04 22.99 -24.02
N GLU A 306 3.79 23.92 -23.42
CA GLU A 306 4.08 25.25 -23.97
C GLU A 306 5.15 25.19 -25.06
N ASP A 307 6.08 24.22 -24.96
CA ASP A 307 7.05 23.92 -26.03
C ASP A 307 6.36 23.24 -27.22
N LEU A 308 5.40 22.35 -26.96
CA LEU A 308 4.58 21.70 -27.99
C LEU A 308 3.74 22.74 -28.76
N ARG A 309 3.14 23.70 -28.04
CA ARG A 309 2.31 24.77 -28.63
C ARG A 309 3.14 25.71 -29.50
N LYS A 310 4.31 26.16 -29.03
CA LYS A 310 5.23 27.02 -29.80
C LYS A 310 5.74 26.33 -31.06
N GLN A 311 5.97 25.03 -30.99
CA GLN A 311 6.43 24.26 -32.15
C GLN A 311 5.32 24.13 -33.20
N TYR A 312 4.08 23.87 -32.78
CA TYR A 312 2.92 23.80 -33.67
C TYR A 312 2.58 25.16 -34.30
N GLU A 313 2.68 26.26 -33.54
CA GLU A 313 2.52 27.64 -34.02
C GLU A 313 3.61 28.03 -35.03
N ALA A 314 4.84 27.51 -34.89
CA ALA A 314 5.92 27.76 -35.85
C ALA A 314 5.70 27.03 -37.18
N GLU A 315 5.18 25.80 -37.14
CA GLU A 315 4.87 25.01 -38.34
C GLU A 315 3.67 25.56 -39.12
N THR A 316 2.63 26.05 -38.42
CA THR A 316 1.48 26.70 -39.07
C THR A 316 1.85 28.03 -39.74
N ASN A 317 2.82 28.77 -39.20
CA ASN A 317 3.32 30.01 -39.82
C ASN A 317 4.26 29.75 -41.00
N ALA A 318 5.00 28.64 -41.02
CA ALA A 318 5.86 28.26 -42.14
C ALA A 318 5.06 27.85 -43.39
N VAL A 319 3.92 27.16 -43.19
CA VAL A 319 3.02 26.75 -44.27
C VAL A 319 2.21 27.93 -44.86
N GLN A 320 2.13 29.07 -44.15
CA GLN A 320 1.48 30.29 -44.65
C GLN A 320 2.43 31.26 -45.37
N GLN A 321 3.73 30.95 -45.43
CA GLN A 321 4.76 31.77 -46.09
C GLN A 321 5.33 31.14 -47.37
N GLU A 322 4.82 29.98 -47.79
CA GLU A 322 4.96 29.42 -49.14
C GLU A 322 3.70 29.69 -49.99
#